data_AF-A0A820L4R7-F1
#
_entry.id   AF-A0A820L4R7-F1
#
_cell.length_a   1.000
_cell.length_b   1.000
_cell.length_c   1.000
_cell.angle_alpha   90.00
_cell.angle_beta   90.00
_cell.angle_gamma   90.00
#
_symmetry.space_group_name_H-M   'P 1'
#
loop_
_entity.id
_entity.type
_entity.pdbx_description
1 polymer ?
#
loop_
_entity_poly.entity_id
_entity_poly.type
_entity_poly.pdbx_seq_one_letter_code
_entity_poly.pdbx_strand_id
1 'polypeptide(L)'
;LPSPINWNYVFSNLDFNKNKRIYLTIIVIIIIYILLIIYSKYKDKKDNEKSNIIYLCDNYKDDHYYYKIVVFTGYRKNSGTKSKIYFKVVGEKGETTVRIFSNETHQIFQRGQIDTFIMTVPKSLGSLHYIHIWHDNQNSQSSSSWFLKYMIIYDLQTLQKSYFICQKWFSIMKDDGQVK
;
A
#
# COMPACT_ATOMS: atom_id res chain seq x y z
N LEU A 1 23.90 -26.76 22.70
CA LEU A 1 22.71 -25.87 22.73
C LEU A 1 22.92 -24.83 23.82
N PRO A 2 22.64 -23.54 23.60
CA PRO A 2 22.73 -22.56 24.67
C PRO A 2 21.67 -22.86 25.74
N SER A 3 22.04 -22.72 27.01
CA SER A 3 21.14 -22.94 28.15
C SER A 3 20.01 -21.90 28.16
N PRO A 4 18.75 -22.30 28.40
CA PRO A 4 17.64 -21.37 28.54
C PRO A 4 17.87 -20.42 29.73
N ILE A 5 17.44 -19.17 29.58
CA ILE A 5 17.60 -18.12 30.60
C ILE A 5 16.83 -18.54 31.86
N ASN A 6 17.55 -18.63 32.99
CA ASN A 6 16.97 -18.94 34.30
C ASN A 6 16.47 -17.65 34.97
N TRP A 7 15.18 -17.34 34.79
CA TRP A 7 14.55 -16.14 35.32
C TRP A 7 14.54 -16.06 36.85
N ASN A 8 14.42 -17.18 37.55
CA ASN A 8 14.40 -17.20 39.02
C ASN A 8 15.74 -16.70 39.60
N TYR A 9 16.85 -17.11 38.99
CA TYR A 9 18.18 -16.64 39.36
C TYR A 9 18.39 -15.16 39.03
N VAL A 10 17.85 -14.69 37.90
CA VAL A 10 17.91 -13.27 37.52
C VAL A 10 17.17 -12.42 38.56
N PHE A 11 15.94 -12.77 38.91
CA PHE A 11 15.12 -12.02 39.85
C PHE A 11 15.63 -12.08 41.29
N SER A 12 16.21 -13.20 41.72
CA SER A 12 16.77 -13.34 43.08
C SER A 12 18.03 -12.50 43.31
N ASN A 13 18.78 -12.18 42.25
CA ASN A 13 20.01 -11.39 42.32
C ASN A 13 19.81 -9.91 41.92
N LEU A 14 18.57 -9.45 41.83
CA LEU A 14 18.27 -8.04 41.57
C LEU A 14 18.58 -7.18 42.81
N ASP A 15 19.80 -6.63 42.86
CA ASP A 15 20.17 -5.61 43.84
C ASP A 15 20.09 -4.20 43.22
N PHE A 16 19.01 -3.49 43.52
CA PHE A 16 18.74 -2.14 43.01
C PHE A 16 19.74 -1.09 43.49
N ASN A 17 20.34 -1.28 44.66
CA ASN A 17 21.26 -0.30 45.24
C ASN A 17 22.65 -0.42 44.61
N LYS A 18 23.09 -1.64 44.30
CA LYS A 18 24.40 -1.90 43.67
C LYS A 18 24.52 -1.28 42.28
N ASN A 19 23.45 -1.28 41.49
CA ASN A 19 23.48 -0.87 40.08
C ASN A 19 22.34 0.08 39.68
N LYS A 20 22.01 1.05 40.55
CA LYS A 20 20.91 2.03 40.36
C LYS A 20 20.87 2.66 38.96
N ARG A 21 22.03 2.98 38.38
CA ARG A 21 22.13 3.60 37.04
C ARG A 21 21.61 2.69 35.92
N ILE A 22 21.88 1.39 36.00
CA ILE A 22 21.45 0.41 35.00
C ILE A 22 19.93 0.23 35.05
N TYR A 23 19.36 0.11 36.25
CA TYR A 23 17.91 0.00 36.39
C TYR A 23 17.19 1.28 35.95
N LEU A 24 17.76 2.45 36.24
CA LEU A 24 17.22 3.72 35.76
C LEU A 24 17.17 3.78 34.23
N THR A 25 18.25 3.41 33.54
CA THR A 25 18.27 3.42 32.07
C THR A 25 17.31 2.39 31.47
N ILE A 26 17.19 1.20 32.06
CA ILE A 26 16.21 0.18 31.64
C ILE A 26 14.78 0.71 31.77
N ILE A 27 14.43 1.32 32.91
CA ILE A 27 13.10 1.90 33.14
C ILE A 27 12.79 2.99 32.12
N VAL A 28 13.75 3.89 31.84
CA VAL A 28 13.58 4.94 30.82
C VAL A 28 13.37 4.36 29.43
N ILE A 29 14.15 3.34 29.04
CA ILE A 29 13.98 2.65 27.74
C ILE A 29 12.60 1.99 27.66
N ILE A 30 12.13 1.34 28.73
CA ILE A 30 10.80 0.71 28.78
C ILE A 30 9.70 1.75 28.64
N ILE A 31 9.81 2.91 29.31
CA ILE A 31 8.83 4.00 29.19
C ILE A 31 8.79 4.53 27.75
N ILE A 32 9.95 4.79 27.14
CA ILE A 32 10.04 5.25 25.74
C ILE A 32 9.41 4.21 24.80
N TYR A 33 9.68 2.93 25.00
CA TYR A 33 9.11 1.85 24.21
C TYR A 33 7.58 1.79 24.31
N ILE A 34 7.02 1.91 25.53
CA ILE A 34 5.57 1.94 25.75
C ILE A 34 4.94 3.18 25.07
N LEU A 35 5.57 4.35 25.18
CA LEU A 35 5.11 5.57 24.50
C LEU A 35 5.11 5.40 22.98
N LEU A 36 6.14 4.78 22.40
CA LEU A 36 6.21 4.47 20.98
C LEU A 36 5.10 3.49 20.56
N ILE A 37 4.83 2.44 21.34
CA ILE A 37 3.72 1.52 21.07
C ILE A 37 2.37 2.24 21.06
N ILE A 38 2.12 3.09 22.05
CA ILE A 38 0.86 3.86 22.14
C ILE A 38 0.74 4.78 20.92
N TYR A 39 1.82 5.47 20.56
CA TYR A 39 1.86 6.35 19.40
C TYR A 39 1.64 5.60 18.09
N SER A 40 2.31 4.46 17.88
CA SER A 40 2.15 3.62 16.70
C SER A 40 0.71 3.12 16.57
N LYS A 41 0.11 2.59 17.66
CA LYS A 41 -1.29 2.16 17.65
C LYS A 41 -2.27 3.30 17.35
N TYR A 42 -2.00 4.50 17.87
CA TYR A 42 -2.82 5.68 17.57
C TYR A 42 -2.75 6.05 16.09
N LYS A 43 -1.55 6.01 15.48
CA LYS A 43 -1.36 6.24 14.04
C LYS A 43 -2.04 5.17 13.19
N ASP A 44 -1.88 3.90 13.54
CA ASP A 44 -2.50 2.77 12.82
C ASP A 44 -4.03 2.88 12.81
N LYS A 45 -4.65 3.28 13.93
CA LYS A 45 -6.10 3.49 13.99
C LYS A 45 -6.56 4.61 13.05
N LYS A 46 -5.83 5.73 13.03
CA LYS A 46 -6.13 6.88 12.15
C LYS A 46 -5.95 6.54 10.67
N ASP A 47 -5.07 5.61 10.33
CA ASP A 47 -4.84 5.17 8.95
C ASP A 47 -5.88 4.13 8.51
N ASN A 48 -6.34 3.25 9.40
CA ASN A 48 -7.47 2.34 9.13
C ASN A 48 -8.77 3.09 8.81
N GLU A 49 -9.01 4.23 9.49
CA GLU A 49 -10.18 5.08 9.22
C GLU A 49 -10.13 5.77 7.84
N LYS A 50 -8.97 5.78 7.16
CA LYS A 50 -8.78 6.40 5.83
C LYS A 50 -8.85 5.42 4.66
N SER A 51 -9.12 4.13 4.90
CA SER A 51 -9.29 3.15 3.83
C SER A 51 -10.61 3.38 3.09
N ASN A 52 -10.72 4.49 2.38
CA ASN A 52 -11.88 4.79 1.56
C ASN A 52 -11.84 3.93 0.30
N ILE A 53 -12.93 3.19 0.10
CA ILE A 53 -13.20 2.49 -1.15
C ILE A 53 -13.62 3.54 -2.18
N ILE A 54 -12.87 3.66 -3.26
CA ILE A 54 -13.10 4.65 -4.31
C ILE A 54 -13.81 3.96 -5.48
N TYR A 55 -15.01 4.40 -5.83
CA TYR A 55 -15.66 3.95 -7.06
C TYR A 55 -15.08 4.73 -8.24
N LEU A 56 -14.67 4.02 -9.29
CA LEU A 56 -14.17 4.70 -10.49
C LEU A 56 -15.27 5.54 -11.13
N CYS A 57 -14.91 6.74 -11.58
CA CYS A 57 -15.86 7.71 -12.13
C CYS A 57 -16.52 7.25 -13.45
N ASP A 58 -15.91 6.30 -14.14
CA ASP A 58 -16.35 5.77 -15.43
C ASP A 58 -17.07 4.41 -15.32
N ASN A 59 -17.49 4.04 -14.11
CA ASN A 59 -18.35 2.89 -13.87
C ASN A 59 -19.77 3.16 -14.39
N TYR A 60 -20.34 2.22 -15.16
CA TYR A 60 -21.72 2.30 -15.61
C TYR A 60 -22.68 1.65 -14.62
N LYS A 61 -23.88 2.23 -14.45
CA LYS A 61 -24.91 1.68 -13.55
C LYS A 61 -25.43 0.31 -13.99
N ASP A 62 -25.39 0.03 -15.28
CA ASP A 62 -25.88 -1.20 -15.89
C ASP A 62 -24.80 -2.32 -15.89
N ASP A 63 -23.58 -2.03 -15.44
CA ASP A 63 -22.55 -3.06 -15.30
C ASP A 63 -22.93 -4.01 -14.15
N HIS A 64 -22.82 -5.32 -14.41
CA HIS A 64 -23.20 -6.35 -13.45
C HIS A 64 -22.00 -7.13 -12.88
N TYR A 65 -20.78 -6.76 -13.27
CA TYR A 65 -19.56 -7.40 -12.81
C TYR A 65 -18.63 -6.43 -12.09
N TYR A 66 -18.00 -6.85 -11.00
CA TYR A 66 -17.30 -5.96 -10.06
C TYR A 66 -15.89 -6.48 -9.74
N TYR A 67 -14.90 -5.64 -9.93
CA TYR A 67 -13.52 -5.91 -9.54
C TYR A 67 -13.06 -4.89 -8.49
N LYS A 68 -12.45 -5.37 -7.41
CA LYS A 68 -11.78 -4.53 -6.42
C LYS A 68 -10.28 -4.50 -6.70
N ILE A 69 -9.76 -3.32 -6.99
CA ILE A 69 -8.35 -3.10 -7.31
C ILE A 69 -7.68 -2.45 -6.10
N VAL A 70 -6.67 -3.10 -5.53
CA VAL A 70 -5.90 -2.58 -4.39
C VAL A 70 -4.49 -2.25 -4.87
N VAL A 71 -4.11 -0.98 -4.77
CA VAL A 71 -2.84 -0.45 -5.25
C VAL A 71 -1.92 -0.13 -4.08
N PHE A 72 -0.71 -0.67 -4.10
CA PHE A 72 0.29 -0.44 -3.06
C PHE A 72 1.39 0.47 -3.59
N THR A 73 1.39 1.73 -3.13
CA THR A 73 2.47 2.68 -3.43
C THR A 73 3.63 2.44 -2.46
N GLY A 74 4.87 2.39 -2.96
CA GLY A 74 6.01 2.08 -2.10
C GLY A 74 6.37 3.17 -1.10
N TYR A 75 7.25 2.85 -0.16
CA TYR A 75 7.71 3.75 0.91
C TYR A 75 8.99 4.54 0.60
N ARG A 76 9.52 4.44 -0.63
CA ARG A 76 10.74 5.15 -1.05
C ARG A 76 10.51 6.68 -1.03
N LYS A 77 11.58 7.47 -0.92
CA LYS A 77 11.48 8.93 -0.96
C LYS A 77 10.91 9.36 -2.33
N ASN A 78 9.91 10.23 -2.32
CA ASN A 78 9.19 10.70 -3.51
C ASN A 78 8.55 9.58 -4.34
N SER A 79 8.03 8.53 -3.69
CA SER A 79 7.33 7.42 -4.35
C SER A 79 5.88 7.72 -4.72
N GLY A 80 5.29 8.78 -4.16
CA GLY A 80 3.92 9.17 -4.45
C GLY A 80 3.82 10.11 -5.65
N THR A 81 2.65 10.17 -6.26
CA THR A 81 2.40 10.96 -7.47
C THR A 81 1.14 11.81 -7.36
N LYS A 82 1.07 12.86 -8.18
CA LYS A 82 -0.13 13.67 -8.44
C LYS A 82 -0.57 13.57 -9.91
N SER A 83 0.14 12.80 -10.72
CA SER A 83 -0.18 12.60 -12.13
C SER A 83 -1.42 11.71 -12.29
N LYS A 84 -2.14 11.89 -13.39
CA LYS A 84 -3.25 11.00 -13.74
C LYS A 84 -2.68 9.65 -14.16
N ILE A 85 -3.17 8.59 -13.50
CA ILE A 85 -2.77 7.21 -13.80
C ILE A 85 -3.90 6.53 -14.57
N TYR A 86 -3.55 5.99 -15.72
CA TYR A 86 -4.42 5.28 -16.63
C TYR A 86 -4.07 3.80 -16.58
N PHE A 87 -5.06 2.95 -16.79
CA PHE A 87 -4.83 1.52 -16.83
C PHE A 87 -5.81 0.79 -17.74
N LYS A 88 -5.44 -0.44 -18.09
CA LYS A 88 -6.27 -1.39 -18.83
C LYS A 88 -6.01 -2.79 -18.29
N VAL A 89 -7.08 -3.54 -17.98
CA VAL A 89 -6.97 -4.91 -17.49
C VAL A 89 -7.30 -5.87 -18.62
N VAL A 90 -6.46 -6.88 -18.81
CA VAL A 90 -6.65 -7.94 -19.82
C VAL A 90 -6.77 -9.28 -19.12
N GLY A 91 -7.83 -10.01 -19.43
CA GLY A 91 -8.08 -11.37 -18.97
C GLY A 91 -8.49 -12.29 -20.10
N GLU A 92 -8.72 -13.55 -19.75
CA GLU A 92 -9.05 -14.64 -20.66
C GLU A 92 -10.31 -14.36 -21.50
N LYS A 93 -11.33 -13.73 -20.90
CA LYS A 93 -12.64 -13.51 -21.54
C LYS A 93 -12.78 -12.14 -22.17
N GLY A 94 -11.74 -11.30 -22.10
CA GLY A 94 -11.74 -9.98 -22.70
C GLY A 94 -10.88 -8.97 -21.95
N GLU A 95 -10.98 -7.73 -22.41
CA GLU A 95 -10.22 -6.60 -21.90
C GLU A 95 -11.13 -5.43 -21.57
N THR A 96 -10.70 -4.58 -20.64
CA THR A 96 -11.40 -3.34 -20.33
C THR A 96 -11.09 -2.26 -21.36
N THR A 97 -11.92 -1.22 -21.42
CA THR A 97 -11.52 0.05 -22.01
C THR A 97 -10.42 0.70 -21.15
N VAL A 98 -9.85 1.81 -21.64
CA VAL A 98 -8.92 2.62 -20.85
C VAL A 98 -9.69 3.23 -19.67
N ARG A 99 -9.24 2.92 -18.46
CA ARG A 99 -9.78 3.40 -17.19
C ARG A 99 -8.80 4.39 -16.55
N ILE A 100 -9.30 5.26 -15.67
CA ILE A 100 -8.48 6.26 -14.97
C ILE A 100 -8.66 6.09 -13.47
N PHE A 101 -7.56 6.03 -12.73
CA PHE A 101 -7.62 6.16 -11.28
C PHE A 101 -7.78 7.63 -10.92
N SER A 102 -8.95 7.99 -10.40
CA SER A 102 -9.29 9.34 -9.97
C SER A 102 -10.05 9.30 -8.64
N ASN A 103 -9.89 10.36 -7.85
CA ASN A 103 -10.70 10.62 -6.66
C ASN A 103 -10.79 12.13 -6.46
N GLU A 104 -11.99 12.63 -6.25
CA GLU A 104 -12.24 14.06 -6.03
C GLU A 104 -12.01 14.49 -4.59
N THR A 105 -12.15 13.56 -3.64
CA THR A 105 -12.21 13.88 -2.20
C THR A 105 -10.87 13.73 -1.49
N HIS A 106 -10.03 12.80 -1.93
CA HIS A 106 -8.76 12.51 -1.28
C HIS A 106 -7.63 12.33 -2.28
N GLN A 107 -6.43 12.65 -1.82
CA GLN A 107 -5.21 12.36 -2.57
C GLN A 107 -4.98 10.84 -2.60
N ILE A 108 -4.85 10.30 -3.81
CA ILE A 108 -4.49 8.91 -4.07
C ILE A 108 -2.99 8.82 -4.35
N PHE A 109 -2.44 7.60 -4.28
CA PHE A 109 -1.06 7.27 -4.62
C PHE A 109 -0.01 8.06 -3.83
N GLN A 110 -0.25 8.34 -2.55
CA GLN A 110 0.77 8.91 -1.69
C GLN A 110 1.79 7.86 -1.27
N ARG A 111 2.97 8.33 -0.83
CA ARG A 111 4.05 7.47 -0.36
C ARG A 111 3.56 6.52 0.74
N GLY A 112 3.68 5.22 0.51
CA GLY A 112 3.27 4.19 1.47
C GLY A 112 1.76 3.99 1.61
N GLN A 113 0.95 4.65 0.79
CA GLN A 113 -0.51 4.54 0.81
C GLN A 113 -0.97 3.27 0.09
N ILE A 114 -2.09 2.74 0.60
CA ILE A 114 -2.84 1.65 -0.01
C ILE A 114 -4.16 2.26 -0.48
N ASP A 115 -4.39 2.25 -1.79
CA ASP A 115 -5.59 2.80 -2.40
C ASP A 115 -6.47 1.66 -2.93
N THR A 116 -7.76 1.68 -2.58
CA THR A 116 -8.71 0.65 -3.01
C THR A 116 -9.75 1.25 -3.94
N PHE A 117 -9.88 0.67 -5.13
CA PHE A 117 -10.81 1.09 -6.17
C PHE A 117 -11.82 -0.02 -6.49
N ILE A 118 -13.04 0.37 -6.85
CA ILE A 118 -14.07 -0.52 -7.41
C ILE A 118 -14.26 -0.17 -8.88
N MET A 119 -13.99 -1.15 -9.74
CA MET A 119 -14.19 -1.10 -11.18
C MET A 119 -15.37 -1.98 -11.55
N THR A 120 -16.32 -1.44 -12.32
CA THR A 120 -17.42 -2.20 -12.91
C THR A 120 -17.13 -2.51 -14.36
N VAL A 121 -17.61 -3.67 -14.82
CA VAL A 121 -17.56 -4.08 -16.22
C VAL A 121 -18.84 -4.85 -16.60
N PRO A 122 -19.22 -4.89 -17.89
CA PRO A 122 -20.46 -5.55 -18.31
C PRO A 122 -20.46 -7.06 -18.06
N LYS A 123 -19.30 -7.71 -18.16
CA LYS A 123 -19.12 -9.17 -18.06
C LYS A 123 -17.79 -9.53 -17.42
N SER A 124 -17.69 -10.76 -16.89
CA SER A 124 -16.44 -11.31 -16.33
C SER A 124 -15.28 -11.24 -17.32
N LEU A 125 -14.12 -10.78 -16.85
CA LEU A 125 -12.84 -10.83 -17.60
C LEU A 125 -12.18 -12.21 -17.55
N GLY A 126 -12.73 -13.16 -16.78
CA GLY A 126 -12.13 -14.48 -16.57
C GLY A 126 -10.84 -14.42 -15.76
N SER A 127 -9.92 -15.35 -16.01
CA SER A 127 -8.60 -15.31 -15.38
C SER A 127 -7.81 -14.10 -15.89
N LEU A 128 -7.31 -13.26 -14.99
CA LEU A 128 -6.60 -12.04 -15.38
C LEU A 128 -5.15 -12.37 -15.76
N HIS A 129 -4.71 -11.87 -16.91
CA HIS A 129 -3.36 -12.14 -17.43
C HIS A 129 -2.38 -11.04 -17.06
N TYR A 130 -2.69 -9.79 -17.42
CA TYR A 130 -1.84 -8.64 -17.15
C TYR A 130 -2.65 -7.35 -17.05
N ILE A 131 -2.01 -6.32 -16.52
CA ILE A 131 -2.53 -4.97 -16.45
C ILE A 131 -1.53 -4.03 -17.12
N HIS A 132 -2.01 -3.20 -18.06
CA HIS A 132 -1.25 -2.07 -18.57
C HIS A 132 -1.50 -0.87 -17.67
N ILE A 133 -0.43 -0.17 -17.30
CA ILE A 133 -0.52 1.02 -16.45
C ILE A 133 0.41 2.07 -17.03
N TRP A 134 -0.09 3.28 -17.17
CA TRP A 134 0.70 4.42 -17.65
C TRP A 134 0.22 5.70 -16.99
N HIS A 135 0.99 6.77 -17.15
CA HIS A 135 0.71 8.05 -16.54
C HIS A 135 0.81 9.15 -17.59
N ASP A 136 -0.03 10.18 -17.45
CA ASP A 136 0.11 11.37 -18.28
C ASP A 136 1.20 12.29 -17.70
N ASN A 137 2.09 12.74 -18.58
CA ASN A 137 3.30 13.49 -18.27
C ASN A 137 3.13 15.00 -18.46
N GLN A 138 1.88 15.49 -18.47
CA GLN A 138 1.56 16.90 -18.74
C GLN A 138 2.28 17.91 -17.83
N ASN A 139 2.82 17.49 -16.68
CA ASN A 139 3.52 18.40 -15.77
C ASN A 139 4.98 17.96 -15.61
N SER A 140 5.90 18.68 -16.27
CA SER A 140 7.36 18.47 -16.33
C SER A 140 8.12 18.62 -14.99
N GLN A 141 7.41 18.61 -13.86
CA GLN A 141 8.00 18.79 -12.54
C GLN A 141 8.27 17.45 -11.86
N SER A 142 9.28 17.46 -10.99
CA SER A 142 9.80 16.40 -10.09
C SER A 142 8.77 15.45 -9.43
N SER A 143 7.47 15.77 -9.47
CA SER A 143 6.35 15.00 -8.94
C SER A 143 5.74 13.95 -9.88
N SER A 144 6.24 13.74 -11.11
CA SER A 144 5.71 12.71 -12.02
C SER A 144 6.25 11.29 -11.76
N SER A 145 7.13 11.12 -10.76
CA SER A 145 7.69 9.81 -10.43
C SER A 145 6.76 9.06 -9.46
N TRP A 146 6.26 7.91 -9.87
CA TRP A 146 5.46 7.04 -9.02
C TRP A 146 6.15 5.69 -8.85
N PHE A 147 6.32 5.21 -7.62
CA PHE A 147 6.83 3.86 -7.38
C PHE A 147 5.68 2.93 -7.02
N LEU A 148 5.28 2.11 -8.00
CA LEU A 148 4.29 1.08 -7.79
C LEU A 148 4.96 -0.18 -7.24
N LYS A 149 4.58 -0.59 -6.03
CA LYS A 149 5.12 -1.82 -5.43
C LYS A 149 4.45 -3.04 -6.05
N TYR A 150 3.13 -3.15 -5.90
CA TYR A 150 2.31 -4.19 -6.53
C TYR A 150 0.84 -3.77 -6.51
N MET A 151 0.02 -4.49 -7.28
CA MET A 151 -1.44 -4.38 -7.26
C MET A 151 -2.05 -5.75 -7.00
N ILE A 152 -3.24 -5.75 -6.39
CA ILE A 152 -4.06 -6.94 -6.24
C ILE A 152 -5.42 -6.63 -6.83
N ILE A 153 -5.89 -7.46 -7.75
CA ILE A 153 -7.25 -7.39 -8.26
C ILE A 153 -8.04 -8.56 -7.70
N TYR A 154 -9.14 -8.24 -7.02
CA TYR A 154 -10.10 -9.20 -6.51
C TYR A 154 -11.31 -9.20 -7.44
N ASP A 155 -11.68 -10.37 -7.91
CA ASP A 155 -12.99 -10.62 -8.49
C ASP A 155 -14.00 -10.74 -7.33
N LEU A 156 -14.99 -9.84 -7.28
CA LEU A 156 -15.92 -9.80 -6.15
C LEU A 156 -17.02 -10.86 -6.24
N GLN A 157 -17.21 -11.48 -7.40
CA GLN A 157 -18.19 -12.54 -7.65
C GLN A 157 -17.60 -13.90 -7.30
N THR A 158 -16.37 -14.16 -7.72
CA THR A 158 -15.71 -15.45 -7.53
C THR A 158 -14.77 -15.48 -6.34
N LEU A 159 -14.50 -14.32 -5.71
CA LEU A 159 -13.54 -14.13 -4.63
C LEU A 159 -12.09 -14.51 -4.99
N GLN A 160 -11.80 -14.65 -6.29
CA GLN A 160 -10.45 -14.92 -6.77
C GLN A 160 -9.58 -13.67 -6.69
N LYS A 161 -8.29 -13.86 -6.42
CA LYS A 161 -7.29 -12.81 -6.29
C LYS A 161 -6.19 -12.99 -7.31
N SER A 162 -5.86 -11.91 -8.02
CA SER A 162 -4.75 -11.85 -8.97
C SER A 162 -3.72 -10.84 -8.50
N TYR A 163 -2.46 -11.23 -8.47
CA TYR A 163 -1.35 -10.38 -8.01
C TYR A 163 -0.53 -9.88 -9.20
N PHE A 164 -0.32 -8.56 -9.25
CA PHE A 164 0.51 -7.92 -10.27
C PHE A 164 1.69 -7.24 -9.58
N ILE A 165 2.85 -7.89 -9.61
CA ILE A 165 4.08 -7.39 -8.97
C ILE A 165 4.81 -6.50 -9.98
N CYS A 166 5.00 -5.22 -9.64
CA CYS A 166 5.67 -4.26 -10.50
C CYS A 166 7.06 -3.92 -9.96
N GLN A 167 7.13 -3.37 -8.75
CA GLN A 167 8.37 -2.92 -8.07
C GLN A 167 9.24 -1.97 -8.91
N LYS A 168 8.61 -1.14 -9.75
CA LYS A 168 9.30 -0.22 -10.68
C LYS A 168 8.86 1.23 -10.49
N TRP A 169 9.70 2.14 -10.99
CA TRP A 169 9.37 3.56 -11.08
C TRP A 169 8.69 3.85 -12.41
N PHE A 170 7.46 4.38 -12.35
CA PHE A 170 6.85 5.09 -13.46
C PHE A 170 7.35 6.53 -13.42
N SER A 171 8.43 6.80 -14.15
CA SER A 171 9.08 8.10 -14.19
C SER A 171 9.78 8.29 -15.52
N ILE A 172 9.76 9.52 -16.04
CA ILE A 172 10.56 9.91 -17.21
C ILE A 172 12.06 9.96 -16.87
N MET A 173 12.41 10.21 -15.59
CA MET A 173 13.77 10.60 -15.19
C MET A 173 14.53 9.56 -14.34
N LYS A 174 13.88 8.52 -13.81
CA LYS A 174 14.45 7.66 -12.75
C LYS A 174 14.58 6.17 -13.08
N ASP A 175 14.03 5.71 -14.20
CA ASP A 175 14.21 4.34 -14.73
C ASP A 175 14.12 4.42 -16.27
N ASP A 176 14.90 3.56 -16.95
CA ASP A 176 14.95 3.03 -18.33
C ASP A 176 14.44 3.86 -19.55
N GLY A 177 13.82 5.02 -19.37
CA GLY A 177 13.13 5.78 -20.43
C GLY A 177 11.93 5.06 -21.05
N GLN A 178 11.53 3.88 -20.55
CA GLN A 178 10.42 3.11 -21.11
C GLN A 178 9.11 3.43 -20.38
N VAL A 179 8.31 4.28 -21.03
CA VAL A 179 6.88 4.43 -20.77
C VAL A 179 6.17 3.44 -21.72
N LYS A 180 5.85 2.23 -21.26
CA LYS A 180 5.06 1.24 -22.03
C LYS A 180 4.08 0.50 -21.14
#